data_AF-A0A7S0JGK5-F1
#
_entry.id   AF-A0A7S0JGK5-F1
#
_cell.length_a   1.000
_cell.length_b   1.000
_cell.length_c   1.000
_cell.angle_alpha   90.00
_cell.angle_beta   90.00
_cell.angle_gamma   90.00
#
_symmetry.space_group_name_H-M   'P 1'
#
loop_
_entity.id
_entity.type
_entity.pdbx_description
1 polymer ?
#
loop_
_entity_poly.entity_id
_entity_poly.type
_entity_poly.pdbx_seq_one_letter_code
_entity_poly.pdbx_strand_id
1 'polypeptide(L)'
;AARQRLRIYVYELPIKFNLQLWTTKNENKDCTLRAYGQGGPNRTMWHMHAHGMEIALHEALLASAERTPDPEEADLYFVPVWGGCWMSRFSRPTPHHHDLTHLRYIYPEVKDP
;
A
#
# COMPACT_ATOMS: atom_id res chain seq x y z
N ALA A 1 21.46 24.61 -19.93
CA ALA A 1 21.40 24.73 -18.46
C ALA A 1 20.76 23.45 -17.91
N ALA A 2 21.36 22.81 -16.90
CA ALA A 2 20.84 21.57 -16.34
C ALA A 2 19.64 21.86 -15.43
N ARG A 3 18.55 21.09 -15.60
CA ARG A 3 17.34 21.22 -14.77
C ARG A 3 17.65 20.75 -13.34
N GLN A 4 17.50 21.64 -12.35
CA GLN A 4 17.90 21.36 -10.97
C GLN A 4 16.90 20.52 -10.16
N ARG A 5 15.68 20.28 -10.66
CA ARG A 5 14.67 19.45 -9.99
C ARG A 5 14.17 18.36 -10.92
N LEU A 6 14.23 17.12 -10.43
CA LEU A 6 13.62 15.96 -11.08
C LEU A 6 12.10 16.12 -11.05
N ARG A 7 11.42 15.83 -12.17
CA ARG A 7 9.97 15.61 -12.19
C ARG A 7 9.68 14.12 -12.21
N ILE A 8 8.57 13.78 -11.56
CA ILE A 8 8.07 12.41 -11.51
C ILE A 8 6.67 12.38 -12.12
N TYR A 9 6.48 11.53 -13.12
CA TYR A 9 5.15 11.19 -13.61
C TYR A 9 4.60 10.01 -12.82
N VAL A 10 3.44 10.18 -12.21
CA VAL A 10 2.72 9.12 -11.50
C VAL A 10 1.63 8.59 -12.43
N TYR A 11 1.73 7.32 -12.78
CA TYR A 11 0.80 6.71 -13.74
C TYR A 11 -0.60 6.57 -13.16
N GLU A 12 -1.60 7.08 -13.87
CA GLU A 12 -3.01 6.85 -13.54
C GLU A 12 -3.44 5.46 -14.03
N LEU A 13 -3.25 4.44 -13.20
CA LEU A 13 -3.72 3.10 -13.51
C LEU A 13 -5.26 3.05 -13.55
N PRO A 14 -5.85 2.28 -14.48
CA PRO A 14 -7.29 2.02 -14.46
C PRO A 14 -7.74 1.50 -13.10
N ILE A 15 -8.81 2.09 -12.56
CA ILE A 15 -9.27 1.87 -11.19
C ILE A 15 -9.42 0.39 -10.82
N LYS A 16 -9.75 -0.48 -11.78
CA LYS A 16 -9.88 -1.93 -11.59
C LYS A 16 -8.64 -2.59 -10.98
N PHE A 17 -7.43 -2.08 -11.25
CA PHE A 17 -6.18 -2.69 -10.77
C PHE A 17 -5.96 -2.40 -9.28
N ASN A 18 -6.27 -1.18 -8.83
CA ASN A 18 -5.97 -0.75 -7.46
C ASN A 18 -7.19 -0.95 -6.55
N LEU A 19 -8.39 -0.62 -7.03
CA LEU A 19 -9.62 -0.70 -6.23
C LEU A 19 -9.93 -2.13 -5.81
N GLN A 20 -9.83 -3.11 -6.72
CA GLN A 20 -10.08 -4.52 -6.38
C GLN A 20 -9.12 -5.02 -5.29
N LEU A 21 -7.85 -4.63 -5.37
CA LEU A 21 -6.83 -5.01 -4.38
C LEU A 21 -7.10 -4.40 -3.00
N TRP A 22 -7.66 -3.20 -2.96
CA TRP A 22 -7.97 -2.51 -1.72
C TRP A 22 -9.29 -2.96 -1.08
N THR A 23 -10.34 -3.15 -1.87
CA THR A 23 -11.67 -3.48 -1.35
C THR A 23 -11.80 -4.92 -0.88
N THR A 24 -11.02 -5.84 -1.43
CA THR A 24 -11.08 -7.26 -1.06
C THR A 24 -9.87 -7.72 -0.24
N LYS A 25 -9.24 -6.80 0.50
CA LYS A 25 -8.19 -7.12 1.49
C LYS A 25 -8.78 -7.89 2.67
N ASN A 26 -7.99 -8.76 3.31
CA ASN A 26 -8.48 -9.61 4.39
C ASN A 26 -8.67 -8.83 5.69
N GLU A 27 -7.75 -7.91 6.00
CA GLU A 27 -7.84 -7.05 7.17
C GLU A 27 -7.61 -5.58 6.81
N ASN A 28 -8.14 -4.67 7.62
CA ASN A 28 -7.99 -3.22 7.38
C ASN A 28 -6.54 -2.75 7.34
N LYS A 29 -5.65 -3.43 8.06
CA LYS A 29 -4.21 -3.17 8.13
C LYS A 29 -3.43 -3.69 6.92
N ASP A 30 -4.02 -4.58 6.12
CA ASP A 30 -3.33 -5.16 4.97
C ASP A 30 -3.02 -4.10 3.93
N CYS A 31 -1.76 -4.07 3.53
CA CYS A 31 -1.18 -3.12 2.58
C CYS A 31 -1.50 -1.65 2.84
N THR A 32 -1.89 -1.26 4.04
CA THR A 32 -2.15 0.13 4.42
C THR A 32 -1.08 0.62 5.37
N LEU A 33 -0.70 1.89 5.25
CA LEU A 33 0.13 2.56 6.27
C LEU A 33 -0.71 2.98 7.48
N ARG A 34 -2.01 3.23 7.27
CA ARG A 34 -2.94 3.72 8.28
C ARG A 34 -4.36 3.27 8.03
N ALA A 35 -5.14 3.22 9.09
CA ALA A 35 -6.59 3.09 9.05
C ALA A 35 -7.25 4.24 9.83
N TYR A 36 -8.47 4.60 9.41
CA TYR A 36 -9.26 5.64 10.05
C TYR A 36 -10.45 5.02 10.78
N GLY A 37 -10.78 5.56 11.95
CA GLY A 37 -11.99 5.17 12.69
C GLY A 37 -11.86 3.90 13.55
N GLN A 38 -10.73 3.19 13.51
CA GLN A 38 -10.44 2.15 14.50
C GLN A 38 -9.95 2.82 15.80
N GLY A 39 -10.59 2.50 16.93
CA GLY A 39 -10.23 3.03 18.26
C GLY A 39 -10.95 4.33 18.66
N GLY A 40 -11.96 4.74 17.91
CA GLY A 40 -12.84 5.88 18.19
C GLY A 40 -13.00 6.84 17.00
N PRO A 41 -13.99 7.76 17.03
CA PRO A 41 -14.13 8.80 16.02
C PRO A 41 -12.88 9.70 16.00
N ASN A 42 -12.46 10.14 14.81
CA ASN A 42 -11.31 11.03 14.57
C ASN A 42 -9.94 10.48 15.00
N ARG A 43 -9.76 9.15 15.04
CA ARG A 43 -8.45 8.54 15.26
C ARG A 43 -7.89 7.98 13.97
N THR A 44 -6.62 8.31 13.71
CA THR A 44 -5.79 7.64 12.72
C THR A 44 -4.92 6.65 13.48
N MET A 45 -4.97 5.39 13.09
CA MET A 45 -4.03 4.39 13.58
C MET A 45 -3.02 4.08 12.50
N TRP A 46 -1.76 3.96 12.90
CA TRP A 46 -0.66 3.64 12.00
C TRP A 46 -0.36 2.15 12.10
N HIS A 47 -0.08 1.55 10.96
CA HIS A 47 0.29 0.14 10.87
C HIS A 47 1.72 0.00 10.36
N MET A 48 2.47 -0.92 10.98
CA MET A 48 3.83 -1.27 10.55
C MET A 48 3.78 -2.49 9.64
N HIS A 49 3.24 -2.33 8.43
CA HIS A 49 3.25 -3.36 7.39
C HIS A 49 4.16 -2.96 6.25
N ALA A 50 5.16 -3.80 5.94
CA ALA A 50 6.10 -3.57 4.84
C ALA A 50 5.38 -3.34 3.50
N HIS A 51 4.26 -4.05 3.28
CA HIS A 51 3.43 -3.92 2.09
C HIS A 51 2.61 -2.61 2.01
N GLY A 52 2.56 -1.82 3.09
CA GLY A 52 1.97 -0.48 3.08
C GLY A 52 2.92 0.60 2.54
N MET A 53 4.21 0.29 2.35
CA MET A 53 5.22 1.24 1.90
C MET A 53 4.94 1.78 0.49
N GLU A 54 4.44 0.94 -0.42
CA GLU A 54 4.09 1.37 -1.79
C GLU A 54 2.96 2.41 -1.77
N ILE A 55 1.96 2.22 -0.91
CA ILE A 55 0.86 3.17 -0.76
C ILE A 55 1.34 4.47 -0.10
N ALA A 56 2.21 4.36 0.91
CA ALA A 56 2.83 5.52 1.53
C ALA A 56 3.62 6.35 0.50
N LEU A 57 4.42 5.70 -0.35
CA LEU A 57 5.15 6.34 -1.42
C LEU A 57 4.19 6.96 -2.46
N HIS A 58 3.13 6.25 -2.83
CA HIS A 58 2.13 6.76 -3.76
C HIS A 58 1.44 8.03 -3.22
N GLU A 59 0.99 8.02 -1.96
CA GLU A 59 0.40 9.20 -1.31
C GLU A 59 1.41 10.38 -1.27
N ALA A 60 2.66 10.11 -0.92
CA ALA A 60 3.72 11.13 -0.88
C ALA A 60 4.01 11.74 -2.26
N LEU A 61 4.07 10.91 -3.31
CA LEU A 61 4.28 11.38 -4.68
C LEU A 61 3.08 12.16 -5.22
N LEU A 62 1.85 11.79 -4.84
CA LEU A 62 0.65 12.57 -5.20
C LEU A 62 0.62 13.95 -4.55
N ALA A 63 1.19 14.09 -3.35
CA ALA A 63 1.30 15.37 -2.63
C ALA A 63 2.57 16.17 -2.98
N SER A 64 3.51 15.60 -3.73
CA SER A 64 4.81 16.20 -4.05
C SER A 64 4.68 17.29 -5.13
N ALA A 65 5.45 18.37 -4.97
CA ALA A 65 5.54 19.46 -5.96
C ALA A 65 6.34 19.06 -7.21
N GLU A 66 7.11 17.98 -7.10
CA GLU A 66 7.89 17.39 -8.18
C GLU A 66 7.02 16.55 -9.12
N ARG A 67 5.78 16.20 -8.73
CA ARG A 67 4.84 15.49 -9.60
C ARG A 67 4.51 16.33 -10.83
N THR A 68 4.60 15.72 -12.01
CA THR A 68 4.11 16.30 -13.27
C THR A 68 2.90 15.52 -13.79
N PRO A 69 1.85 16.20 -14.30
CA PRO A 69 0.78 15.56 -15.06
C PRO A 69 1.18 15.27 -16.52
N ASP A 70 2.26 15.86 -17.01
CA ASP A 70 2.78 15.66 -18.37
C ASP A 70 3.95 14.66 -18.36
N PRO A 71 3.82 13.49 -19.01
CA PRO A 71 4.91 12.52 -19.10
C PRO A 71 6.12 13.05 -19.89
N GLU A 72 5.96 13.98 -20.84
CA GLU A 72 7.08 14.51 -21.62
C GLU A 72 8.02 15.39 -20.76
N GLU A 73 7.51 15.96 -19.67
CA GLU A 73 8.31 16.74 -18.72
C GLU A 73 8.98 15.90 -17.62
N ALA A 74 8.74 14.59 -17.61
CA ALA A 74 9.13 13.70 -16.51
C ALA A 74 10.54 13.12 -16.68
N ASP A 75 11.31 13.15 -15.59
CA ASP A 75 12.62 12.50 -15.53
C ASP A 75 12.51 11.07 -14.97
N LEU A 76 11.49 10.81 -14.15
CA LEU A 76 11.19 9.53 -13.52
C LEU A 76 9.73 9.15 -13.69
N TYR A 77 9.47 7.85 -13.68
CA TYR A 77 8.12 7.29 -13.80
C TYR A 77 7.84 6.38 -12.61
N PHE A 78 6.68 6.56 -11.99
CA PHE A 78 6.19 5.70 -10.91
C PHE A 78 4.85 5.09 -11.29
N VAL A 79 4.76 3.77 -11.23
CA VAL A 79 3.54 3.01 -11.56
C VAL A 79 3.03 2.31 -10.30
N PRO A 80 1.91 2.76 -9.69
CA PRO A 80 1.44 2.26 -8.40
C PRO A 80 0.63 0.96 -8.54
N VAL A 81 1.27 -0.15 -8.89
CA VAL A 81 0.60 -1.44 -9.14
C VAL A 81 0.06 -2.14 -7.89
N TRP A 82 0.38 -1.64 -6.69
CA TRP A 82 -0.06 -2.16 -5.39
C TRP A 82 0.28 -3.65 -5.20
N GLY A 83 1.46 -4.06 -5.68
CA GLY A 83 1.96 -5.42 -5.57
C GLY A 83 2.08 -5.88 -4.12
N GLY A 84 2.33 -4.95 -3.19
CA GLY A 84 2.26 -5.21 -1.75
C GLY A 84 0.88 -5.69 -1.28
N CYS A 85 -0.21 -5.13 -1.82
CA CYS A 85 -1.57 -5.60 -1.52
C CYS A 85 -1.84 -7.00 -2.03
N TRP A 86 -1.37 -7.31 -3.24
CA TRP A 86 -1.46 -8.68 -3.76
C TRP A 86 -0.71 -9.67 -2.86
N MET A 87 0.56 -9.38 -2.55
CA MET A 87 1.36 -10.23 -1.66
C MET A 87 0.75 -10.37 -0.27
N SER A 88 0.24 -9.28 0.34
CA SER A 88 -0.35 -9.33 1.69
C SER A 88 -1.51 -10.32 1.81
N ARG A 89 -2.20 -10.63 0.71
CA ARG A 89 -3.29 -11.62 0.69
C ARG A 89 -2.80 -13.05 0.69
N PHE A 90 -1.72 -13.33 -0.04
CA PHE A 90 -1.21 -14.70 -0.24
C PHE A 90 -0.07 -15.06 0.70
N SER A 91 0.70 -14.07 1.14
CA SER A 91 1.83 -14.23 2.04
C SER A 91 1.37 -14.38 3.49
N ARG A 92 0.21 -14.96 3.78
CA ARG A 92 -0.17 -15.32 5.14
C ARG A 92 0.07 -16.82 5.36
N PRO A 93 0.92 -17.18 6.34
CA PRO A 93 1.60 -16.31 7.30
C PRO A 93 2.80 -15.56 6.70
N THR A 94 2.97 -14.27 7.02
CA THR A 94 4.14 -13.52 6.54
C THR A 94 5.37 -13.97 7.33
N PRO A 95 6.58 -14.03 6.75
CA PRO A 95 7.77 -14.57 7.42
C PRO A 95 8.18 -13.89 8.75
N HIS A 96 7.56 -12.77 9.11
CA HIS A 96 7.79 -12.06 10.38
C HIS A 96 6.57 -12.05 11.34
N HIS A 97 5.46 -12.71 11.00
CA HIS A 97 4.39 -13.02 11.97
C HIS A 97 4.57 -14.46 12.46
N HIS A 98 5.55 -14.70 13.33
CA HIS A 98 5.69 -16.01 14.01
C HIS A 98 4.62 -16.26 15.08
N ASP A 99 3.82 -15.25 15.43
CA ASP A 99 2.69 -15.40 16.34
C ASP A 99 1.38 -15.46 15.54
N LEU A 100 1.05 -16.66 15.06
CA LEU A 100 -0.23 -16.98 14.41
C LEU A 100 -1.29 -17.44 15.41
N THR A 101 -0.99 -17.40 16.70
CA THR A 101 -1.87 -17.91 17.76
C THR A 101 -3.21 -17.19 17.77
N HIS A 102 -3.20 -15.88 17.47
CA HIS A 102 -4.42 -15.07 17.33
C HIS A 102 -5.23 -15.36 16.05
N LEU A 103 -4.61 -15.90 15.00
CA LEU A 103 -5.30 -16.26 13.75
C LEU A 103 -5.93 -17.65 13.79
N ARG A 104 -5.47 -18.56 14.65
CA ARG A 104 -6.09 -19.90 14.85
C ARG A 104 -7.57 -19.82 15.19
N TYR A 105 -7.97 -18.82 15.98
CA TYR A 105 -9.37 -18.65 16.38
C TYR A 105 -10.26 -18.09 15.27
N ILE A 106 -9.69 -17.35 14.32
CA ILE A 106 -10.43 -16.60 13.29
C ILE A 106 -10.43 -17.37 11.96
N TYR A 107 -9.36 -18.09 11.65
CA TYR A 107 -9.17 -18.84 10.42
C TYR A 107 -8.63 -20.24 10.73
N PRO A 108 -9.51 -21.22 11.01
CA PRO A 108 -9.12 -22.56 11.42
C PRO A 108 -8.37 -23.35 10.33
N GLU A 109 -8.38 -22.86 9.10
CA GLU A 109 -7.71 -23.46 7.94
C GLU A 109 -6.22 -23.09 7.84
N VAL A 110 -5.77 -22.10 8.63
CA VAL A 110 -4.35 -21.71 8.69
C VAL A 110 -3.60 -22.76 9.51
N LYS A 111 -2.96 -23.71 8.81
CA LYS A 111 -2.02 -24.66 9.42
C LYS A 111 -0.66 -23.96 9.58
N ASP A 112 -0.14 -23.93 10.80
CA ASP A 112 1.29 -23.73 11.02
C ASP A 112 2.05 -24.84 10.25
N PRO A 113 3.13 -24.53 9.52
CA PRO A 113 4.05 -25.55 9.06
C PRO A 113 4.70 -26.32 10.21
#